data_AF-X0YMD5-F1
#
_entry.id   AF-X0YMD5-F1
#
_cell.length_a   1.000
_cell.length_b   1.000
_cell.length_c   1.000
_cell.angle_alpha   90.00
_cell.angle_beta   90.00
_cell.angle_gamma   90.00
#
_symmetry.space_group_name_H-M   'P 1'
#
loop_
_entity.id
_entity.type
_entity.pdbx_description
1 polymer ?
#
loop_
_entity_poly.entity_id
_entity_poly.type
_entity_poly.pdbx_seq_one_letter_code
_entity_poly.pdbx_strand_id
1 'polypeptide(L)' 'VKKNPRVDYQAIHKYDDIGEYEIMVKVVDVFGNDTNKILKVMIK' A
#
# COMPACT_ATOMS: atom_id res chain seq x y z
N VAL A 1 30.14 0.32 2.16
CA VAL A 1 29.18 1.43 1.91
C VAL A 1 27.77 0.85 2.08
N LYS A 2 27.02 1.26 3.11
CA LYS A 2 25.64 0.75 3.33
C LYS A 2 24.79 1.12 2.11
N LYS A 3 24.24 0.13 1.41
CA LYS A 3 23.19 0.38 0.41
C LYS A 3 21.96 0.82 1.19
N ASN A 4 21.62 2.10 1.15
CA ASN A 4 20.34 2.57 1.68
C ASN A 4 19.25 1.88 0.84
N PRO A 5 18.41 1.03 1.43
CA PRO A 5 17.31 0.42 0.69
C PRO A 5 16.40 1.55 0.20
N ARG A 6 16.13 1.57 -1.11
CA ARG A 6 15.17 2.51 -1.67
C ARG A 6 13.79 2.07 -1.19
N VAL A 7 13.14 2.92 -0.40
CA VAL A 7 11.78 2.70 0.08
C VAL A 7 10.91 3.78 -0.55
N ASP A 8 9.95 3.37 -1.36
CA ASP A 8 8.95 4.28 -1.92
C ASP A 8 7.80 4.39 -0.93
N TYR A 9 7.67 5.55 -0.28
CA TYR A 9 6.65 5.80 0.76
C TYR A 9 5.28 6.20 0.21
N GLN A 10 5.17 6.32 -1.11
CA GLN A 10 3.96 6.75 -1.80
C GLN A 10 3.63 5.75 -2.91
N ALA A 11 2.35 5.38 -2.98
CA ALA A 11 1.79 4.60 -4.07
C ALA A 11 0.60 5.35 -4.63
N ILE A 12 0.57 5.55 -5.94
CA ILE A 12 -0.51 6.25 -6.65
C ILE A 12 -1.12 5.26 -7.64
N HIS A 13 -2.43 5.07 -7.55
CA HIS A 13 -3.20 4.26 -8.50
C HIS A 13 -4.45 5.06 -8.91
N LYS A 14 -4.71 5.13 -10.21
CA LYS A 14 -5.90 5.79 -10.76
C LYS A 14 -6.95 4.73 -11.01
N TYR A 15 -8.13 4.92 -10.42
CA TYR A 15 -9.31 4.11 -10.67
C TYR A 15 -10.12 4.81 -11.76
N ASP A 16 -10.49 4.06 -12.81
CA ASP A 16 -11.22 4.62 -13.95
C ASP A 16 -12.75 4.54 -13.76
N ASP A 17 -13.22 3.58 -12.97
CA ASP A 17 -14.64 3.38 -12.69
C ASP A 17 -15.04 4.00 -11.33
N ILE A 18 -16.30 4.42 -11.24
CA ILE A 18 -16.92 4.83 -9.98
C ILE A 18 -17.31 3.58 -9.19
N GLY A 19 -17.17 3.62 -7.87
CA GLY A 19 -17.53 2.48 -7.03
C GLY A 19 -16.81 2.41 -5.71
N GLU A 20 -17.10 1.36 -4.96
CA GLU A 20 -16.42 1.03 -3.70
C GLU A 20 -15.24 0.11 -3.97
N TYR A 21 -14.09 0.46 -3.41
CA TYR A 21 -12.84 -0.28 -3.53
C TYR A 21 -12.31 -0.61 -2.13
N GLU A 22 -11.80 -1.82 -1.98
CA GLU A 22 -11.06 -2.23 -0.79
C GLU A 22 -9.57 -2.29 -1.11
N ILE A 23 -8.79 -1.43 -0.47
CA ILE A 23 -7.33 -1.34 -0.62
C ILE A 23 -6.69 -2.03 0.58
N MET A 24 -5.94 -3.10 0.33
CA MET A 24 -5.15 -3.77 1.37
C MET A 24 -3.71 -3.25 1.37
N VAL A 25 -3.30 -2.66 2.48
CA VAL A 25 -1.92 -2.25 2.72
C VAL A 25 -1.25 -3.32 3.58
N LYS A 26 -0.21 -3.95 3.03
CA LYS A 26 0.65 -4.90 3.74
C LYS A 26 2.01 -4.27 3.97
N VAL A 27 2.45 -4.23 5.22
CA VAL A 27 3.81 -3.80 5.60
C VAL A 27 4.55 -5.03 6.07
N VAL A 28 5.71 -5.33 5.48
CA VAL A 28 6.60 -6.44 5.86
C VAL A 28 7.90 -5.85 6.39
N ASP A 29 8.32 -6.28 7.57
CA ASP A 29 9.61 -5.87 8.16
C ASP A 29 10.77 -6.78 7.69
N VAL A 30 12.00 -6.42 8.07
CA VAL A 30 13.21 -7.18 7.72
C VAL A 30 13.28 -8.56 8.40
N PHE A 31 12.46 -8.81 9.42
CA PHE A 31 12.35 -10.08 10.12
C PHE A 31 11.22 -10.96 9.54
N GLY A 32 10.52 -10.48 8.52
CA GLY A 32 9.44 -11.19 7.84
C GLY A 32 8.09 -11.08 8.53
N ASN A 33 7.93 -10.28 9.58
CA ASN A 33 6.61 -10.03 10.16
C ASN A 33 5.83 -9.11 9.25
N ASP A 34 4.57 -9.45 8.98
CA ASP A 34 3.67 -8.59 8.23
C ASP A 34 2.49 -8.09 9.06
N THR A 35 2.10 -6.85 8.79
CA THR A 35 0.85 -6.27 9.30
C THR A 35 0.02 -5.80 8.11
N ASN A 36 -1.28 -6.12 8.15
CA ASN A 36 -2.22 -5.81 7.08
C ASN A 36 -3.28 -4.82 7.58
N LYS A 37 -3.66 -3.86 6.73
CA LYS A 37 -4.76 -2.93 6.97
C LYS A 37 -5.62 -2.81 5.72
N ILE A 38 -6.94 -2.97 5.87
CA ILE A 38 -7.90 -2.79 4.78
C ILE A 38 -8.49 -1.38 4.89
N LEU A 39 -8.49 -0.65 3.78
CA LEU A 39 -9.06 0.68 3.63
C LEU A 39 -10.21 0.58 2.62
N LYS A 40 -11.42 1.00 3.01
CA LYS A 40 -12.55 1.10 2.09
C LYS A 40 -12.61 2.52 1.54
N VAL A 41 -12.60 2.66 0.22
CA VAL A 41 -12.61 3.95 -0.47
C VAL A 41 -13.74 3.94 -1.49
N MET A 42 -14.55 5.00 -1.51
CA MET A 42 -15.58 5.21 -2.51
C MET A 42 -15.09 6.25 -3.51
N ILE A 43 -14.97 5.83 -4.77
CA ILE A 43 -14.70 6.72 -5.91
C ILE A 43 -16.04 7.18 -6.46
N LYS A 44 -16.21 8.51 -6.54
CA LYS A 44 -17.44 9.17 -7.01
C LYS A 44 -17.23 9.81 -8.36
#